data_AF-K1KZ18-F1
#
_entry.id   AF-K1KZ18-F1
#
_cell.length_a   1.000
_cell.length_b   1.000
_cell.length_c   1.000
_cell.angle_alpha   90.00
_cell.angle_beta   90.00
_cell.angle_gamma   90.00
#
_symmetry.space_group_name_H-M   'P 1'
#
loop_
_entity.id
_entity.type
_entity.pdbx_description
1 polymer ?
#
loop_
_entity_poly.entity_id
_entity_poly.type
_entity_poly.pdbx_seq_one_letter_code
_entity_poly.pdbx_strand_id
1 'polypeptide(L)'
;MVFQRVSDYKWLLIACIILLGNIIVYQLSFVSTLSDEQARGMVIGSLIDCAVVAPALLLLQKGKWTVQNFIVFIAAGILFARLVIPNGLMEPFRYLTLSAIAVEAGLVFIELFILFIFIKYLPSIIRAVKLEQEQLIFAFPRIVAEKVKDNILIRVLCSEMLVFYYAFGSWKKKQPTGFSVYKNTMYVPFLVMIFHAALFEGIAFHWFFHDRLPILAWGHTVLSLYGLVFLLADFRALTLNPVRIENGNLYLSNGLLKQTKIDVTNIAHLHKSIEEDKNVYHFKVLGNTDEQPAFVIEMKQLQSIQLVGGFDKKAKYIGVYADAPALLRSEIELAILAK
;
A
#
# COMPACT_ATOMS: atom_id res chain seq x y z
N MET A 1 -13.38 -2.02 29.62
CA MET A 1 -12.05 -1.38 29.49
C MET A 1 -11.15 -2.29 28.69
N VAL A 2 -10.92 -1.97 27.41
CA VAL A 2 -9.93 -2.67 26.58
C VAL A 2 -8.58 -2.09 26.96
N PHE A 3 -7.68 -2.91 27.50
CA PHE A 3 -6.29 -2.52 27.73
C PHE A 3 -5.68 -2.11 26.38
N GLN A 4 -5.60 -0.81 26.12
CA GLN A 4 -4.70 -0.27 25.10
C GLN A 4 -3.30 -0.64 25.55
N ARG A 5 -2.72 -1.64 24.89
CA ARG A 5 -1.29 -1.91 24.97
C ARG A 5 -0.59 -0.68 24.41
N VAL A 6 -0.17 0.24 25.28
CA VAL A 6 0.73 1.33 24.90
C VAL A 6 1.97 0.65 24.34
N SER A 7 2.14 0.69 23.02
CA SER A 7 3.29 0.09 22.37
C SER A 7 4.51 0.84 22.87
N ASP A 8 5.32 0.21 23.71
CA ASP A 8 6.55 0.80 24.21
C ASP A 8 7.56 0.81 23.06
N TYR A 9 7.72 1.95 22.38
CA TYR A 9 8.59 2.10 21.21
C TYR A 9 10.08 2.30 21.56
N LYS A 10 10.46 2.20 22.84
CA LYS A 10 11.84 2.45 23.30
C LYS A 10 12.86 1.57 22.59
N TRP A 11 12.58 0.27 22.43
CA TRP A 11 13.53 -0.67 21.80
C TRP A 11 13.74 -0.36 20.32
N LEU A 12 12.66 -0.01 19.62
CA LEU A 12 12.75 0.44 18.24
C LEU A 12 13.56 1.74 18.11
N LEU A 13 13.33 2.70 19.00
CA LEU A 13 14.07 3.96 19.01
C LEU A 13 15.56 3.74 19.25
N ILE A 14 15.93 2.88 20.19
CA ILE A 14 17.34 2.51 20.45
C ILE A 14 17.95 1.82 19.22
N ALA A 15 17.24 0.87 18.60
CA ALA A 15 17.70 0.20 17.39
C ALA A 15 17.93 1.21 16.25
N CYS A 16 17.02 2.17 16.04
CA CYS A 16 17.18 3.24 15.05
C CYS A 16 18.41 4.11 15.34
N ILE A 17 18.65 4.48 16.60
CA ILE A 17 19.85 5.26 16.98
C ILE A 17 21.13 4.48 16.66
N ILE A 18 21.19 3.19 16.97
CA ILE A 18 22.36 2.35 16.68
C ILE A 18 22.60 2.26 15.16
N LEU A 19 21.56 2.01 14.38
CA LEU A 19 21.69 1.90 12.92
C LEU A 19 22.08 3.25 12.28
N LEU A 20 21.50 4.36 12.75
CA LEU A 20 21.86 5.71 12.29
C LEU A 20 23.29 6.07 12.69
N GLY A 21 23.71 5.73 13.91
CA GLY A 21 25.09 5.92 14.37
C GLY A 21 26.07 5.20 13.45
N ASN A 22 25.80 3.94 13.12
CA ASN A 22 26.61 3.17 12.17
C ASN A 22 26.63 3.82 10.78
N ILE A 23 25.51 4.32 10.25
CA ILE A 23 25.50 5.06 8.98
C ILE A 23 26.40 6.31 9.05
N ILE A 24 26.26 7.12 10.11
CA ILE A 24 26.98 8.38 10.24
C ILE A 24 28.48 8.15 10.37
N VAL A 25 28.90 7.14 11.14
CA VAL A 25 30.33 6.86 11.38
C VAL A 25 31.09 6.66 10.08
N TYR A 26 30.56 5.91 9.12
CA TYR A 26 31.22 5.68 7.83
C TYR A 26 31.18 6.86 6.85
N GLN A 27 30.42 7.92 7.16
CA GLN A 27 30.41 9.16 6.38
C GLN A 27 31.42 10.19 6.91
N LEU A 28 31.99 9.99 8.10
CA LEU A 28 32.90 10.94 8.70
C LEU A 28 34.30 10.83 8.10
N SER A 29 34.89 11.99 7.77
CA SER A 29 36.19 12.08 7.10
C SER A 29 37.36 11.52 7.94
N PHE A 30 37.20 11.32 9.25
CA PHE A 30 38.25 10.74 10.09
C PHE A 30 38.45 9.24 9.81
N VAL A 31 37.47 8.55 9.21
CA VAL A 31 37.56 7.11 8.93
C VAL A 31 38.72 6.80 8.00
N SER A 32 39.05 7.70 7.06
CA SER A 32 40.20 7.53 6.16
C SER A 32 41.56 7.74 6.84
N THR A 33 41.58 8.25 8.08
CA THR A 33 42.81 8.47 8.87
C THR A 33 43.08 7.37 9.90
N LEU A 34 42.18 6.39 10.02
CA LEU A 34 42.33 5.27 10.94
C LEU A 34 43.41 4.30 10.48
N SER A 35 44.14 3.73 11.43
CA SER A 35 45.00 2.56 11.15
C SER A 35 44.15 1.33 10.78
N ASP A 36 44.74 0.38 10.04
CA ASP A 36 44.05 -0.85 9.62
C ASP A 36 43.45 -1.63 10.79
N GLU A 37 44.13 -1.63 11.95
CA GLU A 37 43.63 -2.30 13.15
C GLU A 37 42.40 -1.60 13.74
N GLN A 38 42.42 -0.26 13.81
CA GLN A 38 41.30 0.54 14.30
C GLN A 38 40.10 0.45 13.35
N ALA A 39 40.34 0.53 12.04
CA ALA A 39 39.30 0.38 11.03
C ALA A 39 38.66 -1.02 11.10
N ARG A 40 39.46 -2.08 11.29
CA ARG A 40 38.96 -3.44 11.48
C ARG A 40 38.12 -3.57 12.76
N GLY A 41 38.55 -2.98 13.87
CA GLY A 41 37.79 -2.95 15.12
C GLY A 41 36.43 -2.25 14.98
N MET A 42 36.41 -1.11 14.28
CA MET A 42 35.18 -0.38 13.96
C MET A 42 34.22 -1.22 13.12
N VAL A 43 34.71 -1.88 12.06
CA VAL A 43 33.90 -2.79 11.23
C VAL A 43 33.30 -3.92 12.06
N ILE A 44 34.08 -4.58 12.92
CA ILE A 44 33.57 -5.65 13.79
C ILE A 44 32.45 -5.13 14.71
N GLY A 45 32.64 -3.94 15.29
CA GLY A 45 31.60 -3.29 16.10
C GLY A 45 30.31 -3.08 15.31
N SER A 46 30.41 -2.49 14.11
CA SER A 46 29.26 -2.27 13.23
C SER A 46 28.58 -3.56 12.77
N LEU A 47 29.34 -4.63 12.54
CA LEU A 47 28.80 -5.95 12.21
C LEU A 47 27.99 -6.53 13.37
N ILE A 48 28.51 -6.44 14.60
CA ILE A 48 27.80 -6.91 15.80
C ILE A 48 26.52 -6.10 16.00
N ASP A 49 26.61 -4.78 15.85
CA ASP A 49 25.46 -3.88 15.99
C ASP A 49 24.37 -4.20 14.98
N CYS A 50 24.74 -4.38 13.71
CA CYS A 50 23.79 -4.60 12.62
C CYS A 50 23.24 -6.03 12.60
N ALA A 51 24.08 -7.05 12.80
CA ALA A 51 23.69 -8.45 12.68
C ALA A 51 23.11 -9.04 13.97
N VAL A 52 23.39 -8.47 15.14
CA VAL A 52 22.98 -9.05 16.43
C VAL A 52 22.20 -8.07 17.29
N VAL A 53 22.79 -6.91 17.61
CA VAL A 53 22.21 -5.98 18.60
C VAL A 53 20.89 -5.39 18.10
N ALA A 54 20.88 -4.78 16.91
CA ALA A 54 19.67 -4.20 16.34
C ALA A 54 18.58 -5.26 16.10
N PRO A 55 18.87 -6.45 15.52
CA PRO A 55 17.93 -7.57 15.44
C PRO A 55 17.32 -7.98 16.77
N ALA A 56 18.13 -8.09 17.84
CA ALA A 56 17.64 -8.45 19.16
C ALA A 56 16.69 -7.38 19.73
N LEU A 57 17.04 -6.10 19.59
CA LEU A 57 16.18 -4.98 20.02
C LEU A 57 14.85 -4.93 19.26
N LEU A 58 14.88 -5.17 17.94
CA LEU A 58 13.66 -5.23 17.12
C LEU A 58 12.76 -6.42 17.49
N LEU A 59 13.34 -7.54 17.93
CA LEU A 59 12.56 -8.66 18.46
C LEU A 59 11.96 -8.37 19.84
N LEU A 60 12.67 -7.67 20.72
CA LEU A 60 12.12 -7.20 22.00
C LEU A 60 10.87 -6.36 21.76
N GLN A 61 10.89 -5.49 20.75
CA GLN A 61 9.74 -4.67 20.35
C GLN A 61 8.53 -5.49 19.91
N LYS A 62 8.73 -6.52 19.08
CA LYS A 62 7.62 -7.34 18.55
C LYS A 62 6.97 -8.22 19.61
N GLY A 63 7.65 -8.51 20.72
CA GLY A 63 7.17 -9.37 21.79
C GLY A 63 6.88 -10.82 21.36
N LYS A 64 7.30 -11.22 20.15
CA LYS A 64 7.12 -12.55 19.57
C LYS A 64 8.47 -13.09 19.11
N TRP A 65 9.18 -13.67 20.06
CA TRP A 65 10.47 -14.30 19.85
C TRP A 65 10.26 -15.66 19.21
N THR A 66 10.58 -15.76 17.92
CA THR A 66 10.68 -17.03 17.22
C THR A 66 12.05 -17.10 16.56
N VAL A 67 12.63 -18.30 16.49
CA VAL A 67 13.92 -18.53 15.82
C VAL A 67 13.86 -18.05 14.37
N GLN A 68 12.71 -18.23 13.71
CA GLN A 68 12.47 -17.72 12.35
C GLN A 68 12.60 -16.20 12.25
N ASN A 69 11.93 -15.44 13.14
CA ASN A 69 12.03 -13.98 13.13
C ASN A 69 13.46 -13.52 13.40
N PHE A 70 14.18 -14.20 14.29
CA PHE A 70 15.57 -13.88 14.59
C PHE A 70 16.48 -14.07 13.38
N ILE A 71 16.38 -15.20 12.68
CA ILE A 71 17.14 -15.46 11.45
C ILE A 71 16.84 -14.39 10.39
N VAL A 72 15.57 -14.01 10.22
CA VAL A 72 15.19 -12.97 9.25
C VAL A 72 15.81 -11.61 9.60
N PHE A 73 15.78 -11.20 10.88
CA PHE A 73 16.38 -9.94 11.30
C PHE A 73 17.91 -9.96 11.23
N ILE A 74 18.57 -11.08 11.53
CA ILE A 74 20.02 -11.25 11.32
C ILE A 74 20.36 -11.10 9.83
N ALA A 75 19.63 -11.79 8.94
CA ALA A 75 19.84 -11.71 7.51
C ALA A 75 19.68 -10.27 6.99
N ALA A 76 18.63 -9.58 7.44
CA ALA A 76 18.42 -8.15 7.13
C ALA A 76 19.57 -7.28 7.67
N GLY A 77 20.06 -7.56 8.88
CA GLY A 77 21.19 -6.88 9.50
C GLY A 77 22.51 -7.05 8.73
N ILE A 78 22.79 -8.26 8.25
CA ILE A 78 23.96 -8.57 7.41
C ILE A 78 23.88 -7.82 6.07
N LEU A 79 22.70 -7.83 5.43
CA LEU A 79 22.49 -7.05 4.20
C LEU A 79 22.68 -5.55 4.46
N PHE A 80 22.10 -5.02 5.54
CA PHE A 80 22.24 -3.63 5.93
C PHE A 80 23.71 -3.24 6.17
N ALA A 81 24.47 -4.07 6.89
CA ALA A 81 25.90 -3.83 7.10
C ALA A 81 26.68 -3.74 5.78
N ARG A 82 26.35 -4.59 4.78
CA ARG A 82 26.98 -4.53 3.46
C ARG A 82 26.64 -3.23 2.69
N LEU A 83 25.48 -2.63 2.95
CA LEU A 83 25.09 -1.36 2.33
C LEU A 83 25.76 -0.15 3.01
N VAL A 84 26.05 -0.25 4.31
CA VAL A 84 26.59 0.86 5.10
C VAL A 84 28.12 0.89 5.10
N ILE A 85 28.78 -0.26 5.18
CA ILE A 85 30.24 -0.34 5.32
C ILE A 85 30.90 -0.26 3.93
N PRO A 86 31.88 0.64 3.72
CA PRO A 86 32.60 0.74 2.44
C PRO A 86 33.27 -0.57 2.02
N ASN A 87 33.16 -0.93 0.74
CA ASN A 87 33.68 -2.20 0.19
C ASN A 87 35.16 -2.46 0.50
N GLY A 88 36.01 -1.42 0.51
CA GLY A 88 37.43 -1.56 0.82
C GLY A 88 37.71 -2.03 2.25
N LEU A 89 36.83 -1.74 3.21
CA LEU A 89 36.96 -2.18 4.59
C LEU A 89 36.39 -3.59 4.84
N MET A 90 35.61 -4.12 3.88
CA MET A 90 35.01 -5.46 3.94
C MET A 90 35.91 -6.57 3.37
N GLU A 91 37.01 -6.22 2.68
CA GLU A 91 37.99 -7.15 2.11
C GLU A 91 38.40 -8.30 3.07
N PRO A 92 38.72 -8.03 4.37
CA PRO A 92 39.11 -9.08 5.31
C PRO A 92 37.96 -10.03 5.72
N PHE A 93 36.70 -9.64 5.50
CA PHE A 93 35.51 -10.34 5.99
C PHE A 93 34.83 -11.18 4.91
N ARG A 94 35.61 -11.92 4.12
CA ARG A 94 35.15 -12.74 2.99
C ARG A 94 33.96 -13.66 3.30
N TYR A 95 33.94 -14.28 4.48
CA TYR A 95 32.85 -15.19 4.89
C TYR A 95 31.52 -14.44 5.07
N LEU A 96 31.55 -13.20 5.54
CA LEU A 96 30.36 -12.37 5.65
C LEU A 96 29.84 -12.00 4.26
N THR A 97 30.73 -11.59 3.35
CA THR A 97 30.36 -11.30 1.95
C THR A 97 29.72 -12.51 1.29
N LEU A 98 30.26 -13.72 1.50
CA LEU A 98 29.66 -14.95 0.97
C LEU A 98 28.27 -15.22 1.57
N SER A 99 28.09 -14.98 2.88
CA SER A 99 26.79 -15.14 3.54
C SER A 99 25.74 -14.16 3.01
N ALA A 100 26.14 -12.90 2.75
CA ALA A 100 25.26 -11.89 2.16
C ALA A 100 24.83 -12.28 0.75
N ILE A 101 25.77 -12.77 -0.07
CA ILE A 101 25.47 -13.30 -1.42
C ILE A 101 24.50 -14.48 -1.35
N ALA A 102 24.67 -15.40 -0.39
CA ALA A 102 23.75 -16.52 -0.21
C ALA A 102 22.34 -16.06 0.18
N VAL A 103 22.22 -15.05 1.06
CA VAL A 103 20.94 -14.43 1.41
C VAL A 103 20.31 -13.76 0.18
N GLU A 104 21.06 -12.99 -0.58
CA GLU A 104 20.60 -12.35 -1.84
C GLU A 104 20.10 -13.39 -2.84
N ALA A 105 20.84 -14.47 -3.07
CA ALA A 105 20.43 -15.56 -3.94
C ALA A 105 19.12 -16.23 -3.47
N GLY A 106 18.94 -16.39 -2.16
CA GLY A 106 17.70 -16.88 -1.57
C GLY A 106 16.52 -15.94 -1.81
N LEU A 107 16.72 -14.63 -1.68
CA LEU A 107 15.69 -13.62 -1.98
C LEU A 107 15.30 -13.65 -3.46
N VAL A 108 16.27 -13.72 -4.37
CA VAL A 108 16.01 -13.85 -5.81
C VAL A 108 15.21 -15.11 -6.12
N PHE A 109 15.54 -16.24 -5.48
CA PHE A 109 14.77 -17.48 -5.66
C PHE A 109 13.31 -17.33 -5.18
N ILE A 110 13.10 -16.67 -4.05
CA ILE A 110 11.76 -16.35 -3.55
C ILE A 110 11.01 -15.46 -4.55
N GLU A 111 11.63 -14.40 -5.07
CA GLU A 111 11.02 -13.52 -6.08
C GLU A 111 10.63 -14.29 -7.35
N LEU A 112 11.51 -15.15 -7.86
CA LEU A 112 11.22 -16.02 -9.02
C LEU A 112 10.08 -16.99 -8.74
N PHE A 113 10.01 -17.55 -7.53
CA PHE A 113 8.93 -18.43 -7.12
C PHE A 113 7.58 -17.71 -7.06
N ILE A 114 7.56 -16.49 -6.51
CA ILE A 114 6.37 -15.62 -6.47
C ILE A 114 5.93 -15.30 -7.90
N LEU A 115 6.85 -14.90 -8.77
CA LEU A 115 6.58 -14.61 -10.17
C LEU A 115 6.00 -15.82 -10.90
N PHE A 116 6.56 -17.01 -10.66
CA PHE A 116 6.04 -18.26 -11.22
C PHE A 116 4.60 -18.53 -10.78
N ILE A 117 4.30 -18.40 -9.48
CA ILE A 117 2.93 -18.55 -8.96
C ILE A 117 2.00 -17.53 -9.64
N PHE A 118 2.42 -16.27 -9.73
CA PHE A 118 1.64 -15.21 -10.34
C PHE A 118 1.32 -15.50 -11.81
N ILE A 119 2.32 -15.87 -12.62
CA ILE A 119 2.15 -16.25 -14.02
C ILE A 119 1.22 -17.46 -14.17
N LYS A 120 1.23 -18.40 -13.22
CA LYS A 120 0.33 -19.56 -13.23
C LYS A 120 -1.14 -19.17 -12.98
N TYR A 121 -1.41 -18.28 -12.02
CA TYR A 121 -2.79 -17.87 -11.69
C TYR A 121 -3.38 -16.86 -12.67
N LEU A 122 -2.56 -15.96 -13.21
CA LEU A 122 -3.00 -14.79 -13.95
C LEU A 122 -3.88 -15.11 -15.18
N PRO A 123 -3.55 -16.09 -16.05
CA PRO A 123 -4.39 -16.41 -17.20
C PRO A 123 -5.81 -16.85 -16.81
N SER A 124 -5.95 -17.61 -15.72
CA SER A 124 -7.25 -18.07 -15.22
C SER A 124 -8.11 -16.90 -14.71
N ILE A 125 -7.47 -15.93 -14.05
CA ILE A 125 -8.13 -14.70 -13.57
C ILE A 125 -8.58 -13.86 -14.75
N ILE A 126 -7.68 -13.57 -15.70
CA ILE A 126 -8.01 -12.75 -16.88
C ILE A 126 -9.14 -13.37 -17.71
N ARG A 127 -9.14 -14.70 -17.91
CA ARG A 127 -10.24 -15.38 -18.62
C ARG A 127 -11.57 -15.21 -17.91
N ALA A 128 -11.61 -15.42 -16.59
CA ALA A 128 -12.84 -15.27 -15.81
C ALA A 128 -13.36 -13.83 -15.86
N VAL A 129 -12.48 -12.84 -15.73
CA VAL A 129 -12.85 -11.42 -15.79
C VAL A 129 -13.40 -11.02 -17.16
N LYS A 130 -12.87 -11.59 -18.25
CA LYS A 130 -13.38 -11.34 -19.61
C LYS A 130 -14.78 -11.90 -19.86
N LEU A 131 -15.23 -12.87 -19.06
CA LEU A 131 -16.58 -13.44 -19.18
C LEU A 131 -17.62 -12.61 -18.42
N GLU A 132 -17.18 -11.74 -17.51
CA GLU A 132 -18.05 -10.82 -16.78
C GLU A 132 -18.39 -9.61 -17.65
N GLN A 133 -19.66 -9.18 -17.59
CA GLN A 133 -20.11 -7.93 -18.22
C GLN A 133 -19.84 -6.70 -17.35
N GLU A 134 -19.36 -6.91 -16.12
CA GLU A 134 -19.07 -5.86 -15.15
C GLU A 134 -17.83 -5.04 -15.51
N GLN A 135 -17.77 -3.81 -14.99
CA GLN A 135 -16.57 -2.99 -15.08
C GLN A 135 -15.39 -3.66 -14.37
N LEU A 136 -14.20 -3.50 -14.97
CA LEU A 136 -12.97 -4.15 -14.53
C LEU A 136 -12.66 -3.91 -13.04
N ILE A 137 -12.91 -2.69 -12.54
CA ILE A 137 -12.63 -2.31 -11.15
C ILE A 137 -13.43 -3.14 -10.12
N PHE A 138 -14.60 -3.64 -10.49
CA PHE A 138 -15.45 -4.43 -9.61
C PHE A 138 -15.22 -5.93 -9.80
N ALA A 139 -15.17 -6.38 -11.07
CA ALA A 139 -15.02 -7.79 -11.41
C ALA A 139 -13.65 -8.34 -11.01
N PHE A 140 -12.57 -7.59 -11.30
CA PHE A 140 -11.22 -8.09 -11.17
C PHE A 140 -10.83 -8.41 -9.71
N PRO A 141 -10.98 -7.50 -8.73
CA PRO A 141 -10.64 -7.80 -7.34
C PRO A 141 -11.52 -8.90 -6.74
N ARG A 142 -12.82 -8.95 -7.11
CA ARG A 142 -13.74 -10.01 -6.67
C ARG A 142 -13.28 -11.38 -7.15
N ILE A 143 -12.98 -11.52 -8.44
CA ILE A 143 -12.51 -12.79 -9.02
C ILE A 143 -11.16 -13.21 -8.45
N VAL A 144 -10.26 -12.26 -8.20
CA VAL A 144 -8.98 -12.53 -7.55
C VAL A 144 -9.20 -13.10 -6.15
N ALA A 145 -10.09 -12.49 -5.36
CA ALA A 145 -10.42 -12.98 -4.02
C ALA A 145 -11.04 -14.39 -4.04
N GLU A 146 -11.93 -14.66 -5.01
CA GLU A 146 -12.56 -15.98 -5.18
C GLU A 146 -11.55 -17.07 -5.60
N LYS A 147 -10.65 -16.78 -6.56
CA LYS A 147 -9.72 -17.77 -7.13
C LYS A 147 -8.47 -17.99 -6.28
N VAL A 148 -7.99 -16.96 -5.61
CA VAL A 148 -6.67 -16.96 -4.97
C VAL A 148 -6.75 -17.03 -3.44
N LYS A 149 -7.97 -16.92 -2.87
CA LYS A 149 -8.27 -17.09 -1.44
C LYS A 149 -7.27 -16.36 -0.54
N ASP A 150 -6.55 -17.10 0.32
CA ASP A 150 -5.68 -16.57 1.37
C ASP A 150 -4.26 -16.20 0.88
N ASN A 151 -3.96 -16.34 -0.42
CA ASN A 151 -2.65 -15.91 -0.92
C ASN A 151 -2.62 -14.38 -1.11
N ILE A 152 -2.32 -13.70 0.00
CA ILE A 152 -2.22 -12.23 0.10
C ILE A 152 -1.28 -11.66 -0.96
N LEU A 153 -0.16 -12.35 -1.23
CA LEU A 153 0.84 -11.84 -2.15
C LEU A 153 0.32 -11.73 -3.59
N ILE A 154 -0.41 -12.74 -4.05
CA ILE A 154 -1.03 -12.68 -5.38
C ILE A 154 -2.17 -11.66 -5.41
N ARG A 155 -2.94 -11.50 -4.32
CA ARG A 155 -3.96 -10.44 -4.21
C ARG A 155 -3.34 -9.06 -4.37
N VAL A 156 -2.22 -8.80 -3.69
CA VAL A 156 -1.47 -7.54 -3.79
C VAL A 156 -0.95 -7.35 -5.22
N LEU A 157 -0.27 -8.34 -5.81
CA LEU A 157 0.25 -8.23 -7.19
C LEU A 157 -0.85 -7.97 -8.22
N CYS A 158 -2.00 -8.62 -8.07
CA CYS A 158 -3.17 -8.35 -8.91
C CYS A 158 -3.71 -6.92 -8.70
N SER A 159 -3.77 -6.43 -7.45
CA SER A 159 -4.11 -5.03 -7.19
C SER A 159 -3.16 -4.06 -7.88
N GLU A 160 -1.85 -4.34 -7.86
CA GLU A 160 -0.84 -3.52 -8.56
C GLU A 160 -1.07 -3.53 -10.08
N MET A 161 -1.45 -4.65 -10.68
CA MET A 161 -1.82 -4.66 -12.10
C MET A 161 -2.97 -3.70 -12.42
N LEU A 162 -3.93 -3.58 -11.51
CA LEU A 162 -5.06 -2.66 -11.69
C LEU A 162 -4.59 -1.19 -11.63
N VAL A 163 -3.65 -0.88 -10.73
CA VAL A 163 -2.96 0.43 -10.69
C VAL A 163 -2.30 0.72 -12.03
N PHE A 164 -1.44 -0.17 -12.53
CA PHE A 164 -0.76 0.01 -13.82
C PHE A 164 -1.74 0.10 -15.00
N TYR A 165 -2.82 -0.69 -14.99
CA TYR A 165 -3.85 -0.63 -16.00
C TYR A 165 -4.53 0.74 -16.06
N TYR A 166 -4.94 1.29 -14.91
CA TYR A 166 -5.57 2.60 -14.90
C TYR A 166 -4.58 3.72 -15.21
N ALA A 167 -3.33 3.62 -14.72
CA ALA A 167 -2.27 4.60 -15.01
C ALA A 167 -1.89 4.67 -16.50
N PHE A 168 -1.87 3.54 -17.22
CA PHE A 168 -1.28 3.49 -18.57
C PHE A 168 -2.16 2.82 -19.64
N GLY A 169 -2.99 1.85 -19.27
CA GLY A 169 -3.80 1.06 -20.22
C GLY A 169 -5.20 1.61 -20.50
N SER A 170 -5.72 2.52 -19.68
CA SER A 170 -7.13 2.94 -19.70
C SER A 170 -7.41 4.25 -20.45
N TRP A 171 -6.39 4.89 -21.05
CA TRP A 171 -6.50 6.22 -21.66
C TRP A 171 -7.47 6.31 -22.85
N LYS A 172 -7.64 5.20 -23.60
CA LYS A 172 -8.59 5.12 -24.72
C LYS A 172 -10.04 4.92 -24.29
N LYS A 173 -10.30 4.62 -23.01
CA LYS A 173 -11.65 4.39 -22.49
C LYS A 173 -12.38 5.73 -22.30
N LYS A 174 -13.66 5.76 -22.68
CA LYS A 174 -14.55 6.89 -22.44
C LYS A 174 -15.17 6.77 -21.05
N GLN A 175 -15.42 7.91 -20.41
CA GLN A 175 -16.14 7.96 -19.15
C GLN A 175 -17.59 7.50 -19.39
N PRO A 176 -18.09 6.50 -18.65
CA PRO A 176 -19.47 6.06 -18.74
C PRO A 176 -20.38 7.06 -18.02
N THR A 177 -21.69 6.95 -18.26
CA THR A 177 -22.71 7.73 -17.55
C THR A 177 -22.83 7.26 -16.10
N GLY A 178 -23.13 8.19 -15.19
CA GLY A 178 -23.31 7.92 -13.76
C GLY A 178 -23.06 9.16 -12.91
N PHE A 179 -23.16 9.01 -11.60
CA PHE A 179 -22.93 10.05 -10.62
C PHE A 179 -21.44 10.14 -10.28
N SER A 180 -20.84 11.29 -10.53
CA SER A 180 -19.49 11.56 -10.06
C SER A 180 -19.49 11.86 -8.56
N VAL A 181 -18.32 11.67 -7.94
CA VAL A 181 -18.12 11.81 -6.48
C VAL A 181 -17.01 12.80 -6.13
N TYR A 182 -16.45 13.48 -7.14
CA TYR A 182 -15.22 14.25 -7.01
C TYR A 182 -15.30 15.65 -7.63
N LYS A 183 -16.30 15.96 -8.48
CA LYS A 183 -16.34 17.23 -9.21
C LYS A 183 -16.68 18.40 -8.30
N ASN A 184 -17.52 18.19 -7.29
CA ASN A 184 -17.90 19.22 -6.31
C ASN A 184 -17.03 19.14 -5.06
N THR A 185 -15.78 18.70 -5.19
CA THR A 185 -14.83 18.54 -4.08
C THR A 185 -13.49 19.19 -4.42
N MET A 186 -12.62 19.34 -3.43
CA MET A 186 -11.24 19.80 -3.62
C MET A 186 -10.30 18.70 -4.16
N TYR A 187 -10.84 17.57 -4.64
CA TYR A 187 -10.02 16.45 -5.12
C TYR A 187 -8.99 16.88 -6.17
N VAL A 188 -9.43 17.57 -7.23
CA VAL A 188 -8.53 17.97 -8.32
C VAL A 188 -7.45 18.98 -7.86
N PRO A 189 -7.79 20.06 -7.12
CA PRO A 189 -6.78 20.92 -6.51
C PRO A 189 -5.77 20.18 -5.63
N PHE A 190 -6.22 19.28 -4.75
CA PHE A 190 -5.32 18.49 -3.90
C PHE A 190 -4.44 17.55 -4.71
N LEU A 191 -4.98 16.90 -5.74
CA LEU A 191 -4.21 16.03 -6.63
C LEU A 191 -3.10 16.81 -7.32
N VAL A 192 -3.41 17.99 -7.87
CA VAL A 192 -2.43 18.88 -8.51
C VAL A 192 -1.35 19.30 -7.50
N MET A 193 -1.74 19.72 -6.30
CA MET A 193 -0.81 20.11 -5.24
C MET A 193 0.15 18.99 -4.86
N ILE A 194 -0.36 17.77 -4.59
CA ILE A 194 0.45 16.61 -4.21
C ILE A 194 1.37 16.21 -5.38
N PHE A 195 0.88 16.25 -6.61
CA PHE A 195 1.69 15.92 -7.79
C PHE A 195 2.89 16.87 -7.92
N HIS A 196 2.67 18.19 -7.75
CA HIS A 196 3.76 19.18 -7.78
C HIS A 196 4.74 18.98 -6.62
N ALA A 197 4.23 18.80 -5.40
CA ALA A 197 5.05 18.57 -4.22
C ALA A 197 5.95 17.34 -4.40
N ALA A 198 5.37 16.20 -4.81
CA ALA A 198 6.10 14.96 -5.03
C ALA A 198 7.17 15.07 -6.13
N LEU A 199 6.95 15.90 -7.16
CA LEU A 199 7.95 16.16 -8.21
C LEU A 199 9.15 16.94 -7.65
N PHE A 200 8.90 18.06 -6.96
CA PHE A 200 9.97 18.87 -6.37
C PHE A 200 10.70 18.11 -5.26
N GLU A 201 9.96 17.43 -4.39
CA GLU A 201 10.47 16.60 -3.31
C GLU A 201 11.34 15.46 -3.86
N GLY A 202 10.87 14.77 -4.90
CA GLY A 202 11.61 13.70 -5.57
C GLY A 202 12.98 14.15 -6.09
N ILE A 203 13.05 15.32 -6.74
CA ILE A 203 14.30 15.90 -7.26
C ILE A 203 15.20 16.37 -6.11
N ALA A 204 14.64 17.11 -5.15
CA ALA A 204 15.39 17.69 -4.05
C ALA A 204 16.05 16.61 -3.17
N PHE A 205 15.29 15.59 -2.77
CA PHE A 205 15.84 14.51 -1.95
C PHE A 205 16.76 13.58 -2.72
N HIS A 206 16.52 13.36 -4.02
CA HIS A 206 17.48 12.60 -4.82
C HIS A 206 18.84 13.32 -4.82
N TRP A 207 18.87 14.62 -5.14
CA TRP A 207 20.10 15.40 -5.12
C TRP A 207 20.75 15.45 -3.73
N PHE A 208 19.94 15.64 -2.67
CA PHE A 208 20.43 15.70 -1.29
C PHE A 208 21.10 14.39 -0.83
N PHE A 209 20.54 13.24 -1.22
CA PHE A 209 21.06 11.93 -0.81
C PHE A 209 22.05 11.32 -1.79
N HIS A 210 22.11 11.74 -3.05
CA HIS A 210 22.85 11.07 -4.12
C HIS A 210 24.32 10.78 -3.76
N ASP A 211 25.02 11.76 -3.20
CA ASP A 211 26.46 11.65 -2.95
C ASP A 211 26.80 10.88 -1.66
N ARG A 212 25.90 10.89 -0.66
CA ARG A 212 26.16 10.31 0.68
C ARG A 212 25.46 8.98 0.90
N LEU A 213 24.25 8.84 0.37
CA LEU A 213 23.34 7.72 0.55
C LEU A 213 22.66 7.38 -0.78
N PRO A 214 23.40 6.92 -1.81
CA PRO A 214 22.85 6.70 -3.14
C PRO A 214 21.70 5.70 -3.18
N ILE A 215 21.74 4.66 -2.32
CA ILE A 215 20.66 3.67 -2.20
C ILE A 215 19.38 4.34 -1.68
N LEU A 216 19.49 5.23 -0.68
CA LEU A 216 18.35 5.97 -0.16
C LEU A 216 17.81 6.95 -1.20
N ALA A 217 18.69 7.62 -1.95
CA ALA A 217 18.32 8.51 -3.04
C ALA A 217 17.46 7.79 -4.08
N TRP A 218 17.92 6.63 -4.57
CA TRP A 218 17.18 5.83 -5.53
C TRP A 218 15.89 5.24 -4.96
N GLY A 219 15.92 4.74 -3.72
CA GLY A 219 14.73 4.23 -3.04
C GLY A 219 13.64 5.30 -2.92
N HIS A 220 14.01 6.51 -2.49
CA HIS A 220 13.10 7.65 -2.44
C HIS A 220 12.58 8.00 -3.83
N THR A 221 13.44 8.12 -4.84
CA THR A 221 13.03 8.45 -6.22
C THR A 221 12.04 7.45 -6.80
N VAL A 222 12.29 6.14 -6.63
CA VAL A 222 11.37 5.09 -7.10
C VAL A 222 10.03 5.19 -6.39
N LEU A 223 10.03 5.43 -5.08
CA LEU A 223 8.80 5.58 -4.30
C LEU A 223 8.01 6.84 -4.70
N SER A 224 8.68 7.98 -4.91
CA SER A 224 8.06 9.21 -5.41
C SER A 224 7.44 8.98 -6.78
N LEU A 225 8.16 8.34 -7.70
CA LEU A 225 7.65 8.03 -9.04
C LEU A 225 6.44 7.10 -8.98
N TYR A 226 6.51 6.04 -8.17
CA TYR A 226 5.37 5.15 -7.96
C TYR A 226 4.17 5.89 -7.38
N GLY A 227 4.37 6.80 -6.43
CA GLY A 227 3.31 7.65 -5.88
C GLY A 227 2.59 8.45 -6.97
N LEU A 228 3.34 9.05 -7.91
CA LEU A 228 2.76 9.76 -9.05
C LEU A 228 1.95 8.82 -9.97
N VAL A 229 2.47 7.62 -10.24
CA VAL A 229 1.76 6.59 -11.02
C VAL A 229 0.46 6.18 -10.32
N PHE A 230 0.50 5.98 -9.00
CA PHE A 230 -0.66 5.62 -8.21
C PHE A 230 -1.73 6.72 -8.23
N LEU A 231 -1.34 7.97 -7.99
CA LEU A 231 -2.25 9.12 -8.03
C LEU A 231 -2.94 9.26 -9.41
N LEU A 232 -2.18 9.06 -10.48
CA LEU A 232 -2.69 9.06 -11.84
C LEU A 232 -3.67 7.90 -12.09
N ALA A 233 -3.33 6.70 -11.61
CA ALA A 233 -4.19 5.52 -11.69
C ALA A 233 -5.51 5.73 -10.93
N ASP A 234 -5.43 6.22 -9.70
CA ASP A 234 -6.58 6.44 -8.83
C ASP A 234 -7.52 7.50 -9.40
N PHE A 235 -6.98 8.64 -9.86
CA PHE A 235 -7.78 9.64 -10.57
C PHE A 235 -8.45 9.05 -11.81
N ARG A 236 -7.71 8.28 -12.60
CA ARG A 236 -8.26 7.69 -13.82
C ARG A 236 -9.35 6.66 -13.50
N ALA A 237 -9.16 5.83 -12.48
CA ALA A 237 -10.16 4.90 -11.97
C ALA A 237 -11.40 5.62 -11.44
N LEU A 238 -11.22 6.71 -10.70
CA LEU A 238 -12.30 7.53 -10.16
C LEU A 238 -13.19 8.11 -11.28
N THR A 239 -12.56 8.59 -12.36
CA THR A 239 -13.30 9.17 -13.49
C THR A 239 -13.98 8.13 -14.38
N LEU A 240 -13.41 6.93 -14.53
CA LEU A 240 -13.96 5.89 -15.40
C LEU A 240 -15.02 5.01 -14.73
N ASN A 241 -15.15 5.09 -13.41
CA ASN A 241 -16.09 4.27 -12.64
C ASN A 241 -16.96 5.16 -11.73
N PRO A 242 -17.84 6.01 -12.30
CA PRO A 242 -18.81 6.78 -11.53
C PRO A 242 -19.81 5.85 -10.82
N VAL A 243 -20.44 6.37 -9.77
CA VAL A 243 -21.50 5.66 -9.05
C VAL A 243 -22.69 5.45 -10.00
N ARG A 244 -23.21 4.23 -10.05
CA ARG A 244 -24.29 3.88 -10.96
C ARG A 244 -25.10 2.69 -10.46
N ILE A 245 -26.32 2.59 -10.96
CA ILE A 245 -27.22 1.47 -10.69
C ILE A 245 -27.46 0.75 -12.02
N GLU A 246 -27.15 -0.55 -12.06
CA GLU A 246 -27.26 -1.35 -13.29
C GLU A 246 -27.63 -2.79 -12.92
N ASN A 247 -28.60 -3.37 -13.63
CA ASN A 247 -29.06 -4.75 -13.44
C ASN A 247 -29.39 -5.08 -11.97
N GLY A 248 -30.04 -4.15 -11.27
CA GLY A 248 -30.41 -4.31 -9.86
C GLY A 248 -29.23 -4.33 -8.89
N ASN A 249 -28.08 -3.79 -9.29
CA ASN A 249 -26.91 -3.63 -8.43
C ASN A 249 -26.48 -2.16 -8.41
N LEU A 250 -26.18 -1.65 -7.22
CA LEU A 250 -25.54 -0.37 -6.99
C LEU A 250 -24.02 -0.55 -6.97
N TYR A 251 -23.32 0.15 -7.85
CA TYR A 251 -21.87 0.16 -7.94
C TYR A 251 -21.35 1.45 -7.29
N LEU A 252 -20.64 1.32 -6.17
CA LEU A 252 -20.00 2.42 -5.46
C LEU A 252 -18.48 2.33 -5.62
N SER A 253 -17.87 3.41 -6.08
CA SER A 253 -16.43 3.48 -6.33
C SER A 253 -15.89 4.83 -5.88
N ASN A 254 -14.78 4.80 -5.14
CA ASN A 254 -13.92 5.94 -4.90
C ASN A 254 -12.51 5.55 -5.38
N GLY A 255 -12.35 5.58 -6.70
CA GLY A 255 -11.11 5.22 -7.36
C GLY A 255 -10.70 3.78 -7.07
N LEU A 256 -9.40 3.56 -6.97
CA LEU A 256 -8.79 2.29 -6.58
C LEU A 256 -8.76 2.09 -5.06
N LEU A 257 -8.94 3.16 -4.28
CA LEU A 257 -8.85 3.12 -2.83
C LEU A 257 -9.93 2.23 -2.20
N LYS A 258 -11.16 2.32 -2.71
CA LYS A 258 -12.29 1.51 -2.23
C LYS A 258 -13.39 1.41 -3.28
N GLN A 259 -13.89 0.19 -3.46
CA GLN A 259 -15.07 -0.08 -4.27
C GLN A 259 -15.96 -1.14 -3.63
N THR A 260 -17.23 -1.16 -4.00
CA THR A 260 -18.18 -2.22 -3.63
C THR A 260 -19.30 -2.33 -4.66
N LYS A 261 -19.76 -3.56 -4.87
CA LYS A 261 -20.98 -3.89 -5.60
C LYS A 261 -22.04 -4.32 -4.60
N ILE A 262 -23.15 -3.61 -4.54
CA ILE A 262 -24.27 -3.84 -3.62
C ILE A 262 -25.47 -4.34 -4.43
N ASP A 263 -26.02 -5.51 -4.11
CA ASP A 263 -27.36 -5.85 -4.59
C ASP A 263 -28.39 -4.98 -3.87
N VAL A 264 -29.27 -4.31 -4.63
CA VAL A 264 -30.32 -3.46 -4.06
C VAL A 264 -31.26 -4.24 -3.13
N THR A 265 -31.40 -5.56 -3.31
CA THR A 265 -32.17 -6.41 -2.39
C THR A 265 -31.56 -6.50 -1.00
N ASN A 266 -30.24 -6.29 -0.86
CA ASN A 266 -29.51 -6.30 0.40
C ASN A 266 -29.58 -4.94 1.11
N ILE A 267 -30.19 -3.91 0.51
CA ILE A 267 -30.40 -2.62 1.18
C ILE A 267 -31.60 -2.75 2.11
N ALA A 268 -31.38 -2.46 3.40
CA ALA A 268 -32.42 -2.48 4.42
C ALA A 268 -33.12 -1.12 4.52
N HIS A 269 -32.35 -0.04 4.58
CA HIS A 269 -32.89 1.31 4.75
C HIS A 269 -31.90 2.38 4.25
N LEU A 270 -32.43 3.52 3.82
CA LEU A 270 -31.65 4.71 3.45
C LEU A 270 -31.86 5.81 4.50
N HIS A 271 -30.85 6.01 5.34
CA HIS A 271 -30.87 7.01 6.41
C HIS A 271 -30.36 8.35 5.90
N LYS A 272 -30.99 9.47 6.29
CA LYS A 272 -30.47 10.80 5.98
C LYS A 272 -29.21 11.10 6.80
N SER A 273 -29.21 10.70 8.07
CA SER A 273 -28.07 10.69 8.98
C SER A 273 -28.23 9.53 9.94
N ILE A 274 -27.14 9.11 10.56
CA ILE A 274 -27.13 8.09 11.62
C ILE A 274 -26.45 8.70 12.85
N GLU A 275 -26.88 8.29 14.04
CA GLU A 275 -26.23 8.62 15.31
C GLU A 275 -24.74 8.24 15.29
N GLU A 276 -23.91 9.06 15.93
CA GLU A 276 -22.45 8.97 15.90
C GLU A 276 -21.89 7.62 16.42
N ASP A 277 -22.68 6.87 17.20
CA ASP A 277 -22.27 5.59 17.79
C ASP A 277 -22.21 4.41 16.78
N LYS A 278 -22.76 4.55 15.57
CA LYS A 278 -22.69 3.48 14.57
C LYS A 278 -21.43 3.60 13.73
N ASN A 279 -20.71 2.49 13.57
CA ASN A 279 -19.49 2.42 12.76
C ASN A 279 -19.82 2.49 11.25
N VAL A 280 -19.98 3.72 10.74
CA VAL A 280 -20.24 4.01 9.32
C VAL A 280 -18.94 3.93 8.53
N TYR A 281 -18.94 3.15 7.45
CA TYR A 281 -17.84 3.14 6.51
C TYR A 281 -18.05 4.21 5.44
N HIS A 282 -17.27 5.29 5.51
CA HIS A 282 -17.42 6.45 4.64
C HIS A 282 -16.79 6.22 3.26
N PHE A 283 -17.56 6.37 2.19
CA PHE A 283 -17.06 6.44 0.80
C PHE A 283 -16.56 7.85 0.41
N LYS A 284 -16.04 8.59 1.38
CA LYS A 284 -15.52 9.95 1.19
C LYS A 284 -14.26 9.95 0.31
N VAL A 285 -14.25 10.83 -0.69
CA VAL A 285 -13.16 11.13 -1.62
C VAL A 285 -12.21 12.17 -1.01
N LEU A 286 -10.93 12.13 -1.39
CA LEU A 286 -9.94 13.14 -0.96
C LEU A 286 -10.44 14.55 -1.31
N GLY A 287 -10.35 15.49 -0.36
CA GLY A 287 -10.78 16.86 -0.60
C GLY A 287 -12.29 17.12 -0.55
N ASN A 288 -13.10 16.11 -0.23
CA ASN A 288 -14.48 16.37 0.17
C ASN A 288 -14.46 17.04 1.58
N THR A 289 -15.14 18.18 1.73
CA THR A 289 -15.19 18.96 2.96
C THR A 289 -16.38 18.62 3.87
N ASP A 290 -17.32 17.80 3.40
CA ASP A 290 -18.54 17.47 4.12
C ASP A 290 -18.21 16.59 5.32
N GLU A 291 -18.58 17.03 6.52
CA GLU A 291 -18.36 16.26 7.75
C GLU A 291 -19.18 14.97 7.75
N GLN A 292 -20.41 15.04 7.26
CA GLN A 292 -21.36 13.94 7.22
C GLN A 292 -21.61 13.45 5.79
N PRO A 293 -21.89 12.15 5.59
CA PRO A 293 -22.32 11.64 4.29
C PRO A 293 -23.68 12.22 3.91
N ALA A 294 -23.95 12.34 2.62
CA ALA A 294 -25.23 12.88 2.14
C ALA A 294 -26.41 11.98 2.52
N PHE A 295 -26.17 10.67 2.60
CA PHE A 295 -27.05 9.67 3.20
C PHE A 295 -26.24 8.42 3.54
N VAL A 296 -26.81 7.54 4.36
CA VAL A 296 -26.20 6.27 4.75
C VAL A 296 -27.07 5.11 4.32
N ILE A 297 -26.45 4.14 3.65
CA ILE A 297 -27.08 2.87 3.28
C ILE A 297 -26.88 1.90 4.44
N GLU A 298 -27.98 1.42 5.01
CA GLU A 298 -27.97 0.27 5.93
C GLU A 298 -28.16 -1.02 5.15
N MET A 299 -27.27 -1.97 5.38
CA MET A 299 -27.30 -3.28 4.75
C MET A 299 -28.03 -4.31 5.62
N LYS A 300 -28.80 -5.22 5.00
CA LYS A 300 -29.42 -6.37 5.68
C LYS A 300 -28.34 -7.36 6.15
N GLN A 301 -27.36 -7.62 5.29
CA GLN A 301 -26.17 -8.41 5.59
C GLN A 301 -24.89 -7.60 5.39
N LEU A 302 -23.81 -7.98 6.08
CA LEU A 302 -22.51 -7.30 5.96
C LEU A 302 -22.04 -7.26 4.49
N GLN A 303 -21.83 -6.05 3.98
CA GLN A 303 -21.34 -5.81 2.64
C GLN A 303 -19.81 -5.85 2.63
N SER A 304 -19.23 -6.58 1.67
CA SER A 304 -17.79 -6.57 1.46
C SER A 304 -17.39 -5.38 0.58
N ILE A 305 -16.40 -4.63 1.06
CA ILE A 305 -15.81 -3.46 0.40
C ILE A 305 -14.38 -3.83 0.05
N GLN A 306 -14.07 -3.84 -1.25
CA GLN A 306 -12.71 -4.08 -1.71
C GLN A 306 -11.88 -2.81 -1.54
N LEU A 307 -10.65 -2.97 -1.06
CA LEU A 307 -9.69 -1.91 -0.83
C LEU A 307 -8.48 -2.08 -1.74
N VAL A 308 -7.76 -0.98 -1.96
CA VAL A 308 -6.42 -1.01 -2.56
C VAL A 308 -5.50 -2.02 -1.86
N GLY A 309 -4.60 -2.64 -2.61
CA GLY A 309 -3.71 -3.71 -2.11
C GLY A 309 -4.39 -5.07 -2.08
N GLY A 310 -5.60 -5.18 -2.62
CA GLY A 310 -6.34 -6.44 -2.72
C GLY A 310 -6.96 -6.88 -1.40
N PHE A 311 -7.06 -6.00 -0.40
CA PHE A 311 -7.71 -6.27 0.89
C PHE A 311 -9.23 -6.06 0.82
N ASP A 312 -9.95 -6.56 1.80
CA ASP A 312 -11.39 -6.36 1.93
C ASP A 312 -11.79 -6.02 3.37
N LYS A 313 -12.84 -5.20 3.50
CA LYS A 313 -13.43 -4.85 4.79
C LYS A 313 -14.93 -5.03 4.71
N LYS A 314 -15.54 -5.53 5.79
CA LYS A 314 -16.99 -5.70 5.89
C LYS A 314 -17.62 -4.54 6.62
N ALA A 315 -18.74 -4.03 6.11
CA ALA A 315 -19.49 -2.93 6.74
C ALA A 315 -20.99 -3.19 6.68
N LYS A 316 -21.71 -2.76 7.72
CA LYS A 316 -23.18 -2.74 7.76
C LYS A 316 -23.75 -1.38 7.31
N TYR A 317 -23.05 -0.30 7.61
CA TYR A 317 -23.46 1.07 7.31
C TYR A 317 -22.46 1.70 6.34
N ILE A 318 -22.93 2.19 5.20
CA ILE A 318 -22.09 2.77 4.14
C ILE A 318 -22.51 4.22 3.93
N GLY A 319 -21.63 5.16 4.27
CA GLY A 319 -21.85 6.59 4.07
C GLY A 319 -21.53 6.99 2.64
N VAL A 320 -22.52 7.51 1.91
CA VAL A 320 -22.40 7.85 0.49
C VAL A 320 -22.17 9.35 0.31
N TYR A 321 -21.21 9.67 -0.56
CA TYR A 321 -20.89 11.02 -1.02
C TYR A 321 -21.00 11.01 -2.54
N ALA A 322 -21.70 11.98 -3.12
CA ALA A 322 -21.88 12.11 -4.56
C ALA A 322 -22.13 13.57 -4.91
N ASP A 323 -21.81 13.96 -6.14
CA ASP A 323 -21.99 15.33 -6.63
C ASP A 323 -23.49 15.69 -6.79
N ALA A 324 -24.36 14.70 -7.02
CA ALA A 324 -25.81 14.84 -7.09
C ALA A 324 -26.53 13.80 -6.18
N PRO A 325 -26.44 13.96 -4.84
CA PRO A 325 -26.84 12.91 -3.90
C PRO A 325 -28.34 12.68 -3.83
N ALA A 326 -29.15 13.72 -4.05
CA ALA A 326 -30.62 13.60 -4.03
C ALA A 326 -31.15 12.75 -5.20
N LEU A 327 -30.59 12.96 -6.41
CA LEU A 327 -30.94 12.18 -7.60
C LEU A 327 -30.50 10.73 -7.44
N LEU A 328 -29.25 10.51 -6.99
CA LEU A 328 -28.74 9.17 -6.72
C LEU A 328 -29.62 8.43 -5.70
N ARG A 329 -30.00 9.09 -4.61
CA ARG A 329 -30.89 8.50 -3.60
C ARG A 329 -32.23 8.07 -4.20
N SER A 330 -32.86 8.94 -5.00
CA SER A 330 -34.13 8.64 -5.68
C SER A 330 -34.00 7.43 -6.61
N GLU A 331 -32.92 7.34 -7.40
CA GLU A 331 -32.70 6.17 -8.27
C GLU A 331 -32.51 4.87 -7.47
N ILE A 332 -31.84 4.92 -6.31
CA ILE A 332 -31.71 3.76 -5.42
C ILE A 332 -33.09 3.33 -4.90
N GLU A 333 -33.92 4.29 -4.45
CA GLU A 333 -35.26 4.02 -3.94
C GLU A 333 -36.15 3.38 -5.02
N LEU A 334 -36.12 3.92 -6.25
CA LEU A 334 -36.83 3.34 -7.39
C LEU A 334 -36.35 1.92 -7.73
N ALA A 335 -35.04 1.68 -7.68
CA ALA A 335 -34.47 0.37 -7.93
C ALA A 335 -34.81 -0.66 -6.84
N ILE A 336 -35.01 -0.23 -5.59
CA ILE A 336 -35.50 -1.07 -4.50
C ILE A 336 -36.97 -1.42 -4.71
N LEU A 337 -37.81 -0.45 -5.12
CA LEU A 337 -39.23 -0.67 -5.37
C LEU A 337 -39.52 -1.57 -6.58
N ALA A 338 -38.60 -1.62 -7.55
CA ALA A 338 -38.73 -2.42 -8.77
C ALA A 338 -38.38 -3.92 -8.57
N LYS A 339 -37.92 -4.33 -7.39
CA LYS A 339 -37.60 -5.72 -7.04
C LYS A 339 -38.51 -6.22 -5.92
#